data_AF-A0A1V5KGT3-F1
#
_entry.id   AF-A0A1V5KGT3-F1
#
_cell.length_a   1.000
_cell.length_b   1.000
_cell.length_c   1.000
_cell.angle_alpha   90.00
_cell.angle_beta   90.00
_cell.angle_gamma   90.00
#
_symmetry.space_group_name_H-M   'P 1'
#
loop_
_entity.id
_entity.type
_entity.pdbx_description
1 polymer ?
#
loop_
_entity_poly.entity_id
_entity_poly.type
_entity_poly.pdbx_seq_one_letter_code
_entity_poly.pdbx_strand_id
1 'polypeptide(L)'
;MTITFGPVSVLPVYQRMGVGSALIWHTLSLAKEMGHRAVLIYGSPDYYPRFGFRPGKHFNIRTSDNMYAAALQALELAPGALKGVAGRFFESDAFEVDVRASEAFDKGFPRRERRATGTQREFQKIASMREPYKG
;
A
#
# COMPACT_ATOMS: atom_id res chain seq x y z
N MET A 1 5.75 -15.95 -6.32
CA MET A 1 5.63 -15.39 -4.96
C MET A 1 5.23 -13.93 -5.06
N THR A 2 4.36 -13.49 -4.15
CA THR A 2 3.79 -12.13 -4.10
C THR A 2 4.41 -11.36 -2.94
N ILE A 3 4.67 -10.07 -3.12
CA ILE A 3 5.26 -9.21 -2.08
C ILE A 3 4.44 -7.94 -1.87
N THR A 4 4.79 -7.21 -0.82
CA THR A 4 4.30 -5.85 -0.55
C THR A 4 5.47 -4.98 -0.09
N PHE A 5 5.31 -3.67 -0.16
CA PHE A 5 6.30 -2.72 0.33
C PHE A 5 5.61 -1.55 1.01
N GLY A 6 6.31 -0.94 1.96
CA GLY A 6 5.85 0.25 2.66
C GLY A 6 6.49 0.37 4.04
N PRO A 7 6.44 1.57 4.64
CA PRO A 7 6.01 2.82 4.02
C PRO A 7 7.03 3.38 3.03
N VAL A 8 6.58 4.10 2.00
CA VAL A 8 7.46 4.92 1.14
C VAL A 8 7.40 6.36 1.64
N SER A 9 8.55 6.93 1.98
CA SER A 9 8.64 8.27 2.56
C SER A 9 9.72 9.11 1.86
N VAL A 10 9.39 10.36 1.60
CA VAL A 10 10.28 11.36 1.00
C VAL A 10 10.23 12.61 1.86
N LEU A 11 11.41 13.13 2.23
CA LEU A 11 11.51 14.38 2.99
C LEU A 11 10.75 15.51 2.26
N PRO A 12 10.02 16.39 2.98
CA PRO A 12 9.18 17.41 2.35
C PRO A 12 9.88 18.26 1.29
N VAL A 13 11.14 18.62 1.50
CA VAL A 13 11.95 19.43 0.57
C VAL A 13 12.27 18.72 -0.74
N TYR A 14 12.13 17.39 -0.82
CA TYR A 14 12.35 16.58 -2.01
C TYR A 14 11.06 16.01 -2.62
N GLN A 15 9.90 16.35 -2.05
CA GLN A 15 8.61 15.92 -2.59
C GLN A 15 8.30 16.63 -3.91
N ARG A 16 7.49 15.99 -4.76
CA ARG A 16 7.11 16.50 -6.10
C ARG A 16 8.27 16.73 -7.07
N MET A 17 9.48 16.25 -6.74
CA MET A 17 10.67 16.25 -7.61
C MET A 17 10.91 14.88 -8.29
N GLY A 18 9.93 13.97 -8.24
CA GLY A 18 10.05 12.63 -8.85
C GLY A 18 10.75 11.57 -7.99
N VAL A 19 11.31 11.92 -6.83
CA VAL A 19 12.05 11.00 -5.94
C VAL A 19 11.21 9.77 -5.55
N GLY A 20 9.97 9.98 -5.09
CA GLY A 20 9.09 8.85 -4.72
C GLY A 20 8.78 7.93 -5.89
N SER A 21 8.60 8.48 -7.10
CA SER A 21 8.40 7.68 -8.30
C SER A 21 9.65 6.87 -8.65
N ALA A 22 10.84 7.46 -8.53
CA ALA A 22 12.10 6.77 -8.78
C ALA A 22 12.31 5.60 -7.82
N LEU A 23 12.01 5.79 -6.53
CA LEU A 23 12.06 4.71 -5.52
C LEU A 23 11.13 3.55 -5.88
N ILE A 24 9.90 3.84 -6.31
CA ILE A 24 8.92 2.80 -6.68
C ILE A 24 9.39 2.07 -7.93
N TRP A 25 9.77 2.77 -9.00
CA TRP A 25 10.26 2.13 -10.23
C TRP A 25 11.47 1.24 -9.97
N HIS A 26 12.43 1.72 -9.18
CA HIS A 26 13.61 0.93 -8.80
C HIS A 26 13.22 -0.33 -8.03
N THR A 27 12.34 -0.20 -7.03
CA THR A 27 11.85 -1.34 -6.24
C THR A 27 11.15 -2.38 -7.11
N LEU A 28 10.32 -1.94 -8.07
CA LEU A 28 9.60 -2.85 -8.98
C LEU A 28 10.56 -3.60 -9.92
N SER A 29 11.62 -2.93 -10.40
CA SER A 29 12.67 -3.58 -11.21
C SER A 29 13.37 -4.66 -10.41
N LEU A 30 13.85 -4.32 -9.20
CA LEU A 30 14.53 -5.26 -8.31
C LEU A 30 13.63 -6.45 -7.96
N ALA A 31 12.36 -6.20 -7.63
CA ALA A 31 11.42 -7.28 -7.32
C ALA A 31 11.25 -8.26 -8.48
N LYS A 32 11.21 -7.74 -9.72
CA LYS A 32 11.11 -8.56 -10.93
C LYS A 32 12.40 -9.36 -11.15
N GLU A 33 13.57 -8.75 -10.97
CA GLU A 33 14.89 -9.41 -11.08
C GLU A 33 15.06 -10.52 -10.04
N MET A 34 14.52 -10.34 -8.83
CA MET A 34 14.48 -11.35 -7.77
C MET A 34 13.46 -12.47 -8.02
N GLY A 35 12.72 -12.43 -9.14
CA GLY A 35 11.76 -13.48 -9.51
C GLY A 35 10.39 -13.37 -8.83
N HIS A 36 10.08 -12.25 -8.17
CA HIS A 36 8.72 -12.01 -7.69
C HIS A 36 7.74 -11.82 -8.85
N ARG A 37 6.49 -12.24 -8.64
CA ARG A 37 5.49 -12.37 -9.71
C ARG A 37 4.44 -11.27 -9.66
N ALA A 38 4.15 -10.75 -8.47
CA ALA A 38 3.18 -9.68 -8.26
C ALA A 38 3.52 -8.88 -7.01
N VAL A 39 3.04 -7.63 -6.97
CA VAL A 39 3.10 -6.74 -5.82
C VAL A 39 1.70 -6.34 -5.42
N LEU A 40 1.36 -6.40 -4.13
CA LEU A 40 0.17 -5.78 -3.57
C LEU A 40 0.54 -4.67 -2.62
N ILE A 41 -0.34 -3.68 -2.50
CA ILE A 41 -0.14 -2.55 -1.60
C ILE A 41 -1.47 -1.94 -1.18
N TYR A 42 -1.50 -1.37 0.03
CA TYR A 42 -2.51 -0.39 0.43
C TYR A 42 -2.01 1.03 0.13
N GLY A 43 -2.68 1.73 -0.77
CA GLY A 43 -2.23 3.04 -1.21
C GLY A 43 -3.29 3.83 -1.97
N SER A 44 -3.01 5.10 -2.26
CA SER A 44 -3.98 5.97 -2.94
C SER A 44 -4.29 5.47 -4.36
N PRO A 45 -5.57 5.33 -4.73
CA PRO A 45 -5.98 4.99 -6.10
C PRO A 45 -5.67 6.12 -7.09
N ASP A 46 -5.37 7.33 -6.64
CA ASP A 46 -4.94 8.44 -7.51
C ASP A 46 -3.41 8.46 -7.70
N TYR A 47 -2.69 7.66 -6.92
CA TYR A 47 -1.23 7.61 -6.94
C TYR A 47 -0.70 6.39 -7.70
N TYR A 48 -1.02 5.18 -7.25
CA TYR A 48 -0.35 3.96 -7.72
C TYR A 48 -0.67 3.52 -9.17
N PRO A 49 -1.80 3.88 -9.81
CA PRO A 49 -2.05 3.51 -11.20
C PRO A 49 -1.01 4.04 -12.19
N ARG A 50 -0.30 5.12 -11.86
CA ARG A 50 0.80 5.63 -12.69
C ARG A 50 1.95 4.63 -12.88
N PHE A 51 2.07 3.64 -11.99
CA PHE A 51 3.07 2.57 -12.06
C PHE A 51 2.51 1.26 -12.63
N GLY A 52 1.24 1.26 -13.08
CA GLY A 52 0.56 0.08 -13.61
C GLY A 52 -0.24 -0.73 -12.57
N PHE A 53 -0.29 -0.29 -11.31
CA PHE A 53 -1.17 -0.92 -10.32
C PHE A 53 -2.64 -0.78 -10.74
N ARG A 54 -3.42 -1.81 -10.43
CA ARG A 54 -4.87 -1.83 -10.60
C ARG A 54 -5.55 -2.13 -9.27
N PRO A 55 -6.81 -1.72 -9.07
CA PRO A 55 -7.57 -2.10 -7.88
C PRO A 55 -7.56 -3.62 -7.66
N GLY A 56 -7.42 -4.09 -6.42
CA GLY A 56 -7.42 -5.53 -6.10
C GLY A 56 -8.68 -6.25 -6.58
N LYS A 57 -9.81 -5.54 -6.63
CA LYS A 57 -11.08 -5.99 -7.22
C LYS A 57 -10.93 -6.46 -8.67
N HIS A 58 -10.05 -5.85 -9.45
CA HIS A 58 -9.76 -6.27 -10.84
C HIS A 58 -9.27 -7.72 -10.93
N PHE A 59 -8.60 -8.20 -9.88
CA PHE A 59 -8.06 -9.56 -9.78
C PHE A 59 -8.85 -10.43 -8.80
N ASN A 60 -10.03 -10.00 -8.36
CA ASN A 60 -10.81 -10.70 -7.32
C ASN A 60 -10.01 -10.91 -6.01
N ILE A 61 -9.14 -9.95 -5.67
CA ILE A 61 -8.38 -9.94 -4.43
C ILE A 61 -9.00 -8.93 -3.46
N ARG A 62 -9.26 -9.41 -2.24
CA ARG A 62 -9.94 -8.70 -1.16
C ARG A 62 -9.01 -8.46 0.01
N THR A 63 -9.41 -7.61 0.93
CA THR A 63 -8.77 -7.43 2.23
C THR A 63 -8.97 -8.67 3.12
N SER A 64 -8.24 -8.76 4.23
CA SER A 64 -8.29 -9.89 5.18
C SER A 64 -9.67 -10.11 5.78
N ASP A 65 -10.42 -9.03 6.02
CA ASP A 65 -11.83 -9.00 6.44
C ASP A 65 -12.82 -9.15 5.28
N ASN A 66 -12.37 -9.64 4.12
CA ASN A 66 -13.18 -10.05 2.97
C ASN A 66 -13.95 -8.93 2.25
N MET A 67 -13.40 -7.71 2.24
CA MET A 67 -13.96 -6.55 1.53
C MET A 67 -13.12 -6.23 0.28
N TYR A 68 -13.70 -5.58 -0.72
CA TYR A 68 -12.89 -4.80 -1.65
C TYR A 68 -12.65 -3.42 -1.05
N ALA A 69 -11.40 -2.95 -1.11
CA ALA A 69 -11.02 -1.62 -0.68
C ALA A 69 -10.35 -0.90 -1.85
N ALA A 70 -10.72 0.36 -2.10
CA ALA A 70 -10.07 1.18 -3.12
C ALA A 70 -8.55 1.33 -2.86
N ALA A 71 -8.15 1.27 -1.60
CA ALA A 71 -6.76 1.31 -1.19
C ALA A 71 -5.96 0.06 -1.61
N LEU A 72 -6.60 -1.12 -1.63
CA LEU A 72 -5.93 -2.37 -1.97
C LEU A 72 -5.72 -2.44 -3.49
N GLN A 73 -4.47 -2.41 -3.91
CA GLN A 73 -4.08 -2.42 -5.31
C GLN A 73 -3.05 -3.51 -5.57
N ALA A 74 -3.01 -4.01 -6.81
CA ALA A 74 -2.12 -5.08 -7.24
C ALA A 74 -1.47 -4.76 -8.60
N LEU A 75 -0.25 -5.21 -8.77
CA LEU A 75 0.52 -5.12 -10.00
C LEU A 75 1.13 -6.49 -10.33
N GLU A 76 0.94 -6.93 -11.57
CA GLU A 76 1.67 -8.09 -12.11
C GLU A 76 3.08 -7.66 -12.53
N LEU A 77 4.11 -8.37 -12.06
CA LEU A 77 5.50 -8.17 -12.50
C LEU A 77 5.85 -9.04 -13.72
N ALA A 78 5.03 -10.07 -13.97
CA ALA A 78 5.07 -10.91 -15.16
C ALA A 78 3.65 -11.05 -15.71
N PRO A 79 3.44 -11.00 -17.04
CA PRO A 79 2.10 -11.08 -17.63
C PRO A 79 1.31 -12.30 -17.15
N GLY A 80 0.09 -12.08 -16.67
CA GLY A 80 -0.80 -13.14 -16.21
C GLY A 80 -0.38 -13.81 -14.90
N ALA A 81 0.54 -13.21 -14.14
CA ALA A 81 0.96 -13.72 -12.84
C ALA A 81 -0.18 -13.85 -11.81
N LEU A 82 -1.25 -13.08 -11.95
CA LEU A 82 -2.45 -13.12 -11.13
C LEU A 82 -3.63 -13.79 -11.85
N LYS A 83 -3.42 -14.38 -13.03
CA LYS A 83 -4.48 -15.12 -13.73
C LYS A 83 -4.94 -16.32 -12.90
N GLY A 84 -6.23 -16.38 -12.61
CA GLY A 84 -6.82 -17.45 -11.79
C GLY A 84 -6.52 -17.33 -10.29
N VAL A 85 -5.81 -16.29 -9.86
CA VAL A 85 -5.64 -15.97 -8.45
C VAL A 85 -6.86 -15.18 -7.98
N ALA A 86 -7.45 -15.60 -6.87
CA ALA A 86 -8.52 -14.90 -6.19
C ALA A 86 -8.43 -15.20 -4.70
N GLY A 87 -8.89 -14.29 -3.84
CA GLY A 87 -8.86 -14.54 -2.40
C GLY A 87 -8.72 -13.29 -1.56
N ARG A 88 -8.12 -13.47 -0.39
CA ARG A 88 -7.88 -12.41 0.59
C ARG A 88 -6.39 -12.19 0.77
N PHE A 89 -5.98 -10.94 0.74
CA PHE A 89 -4.63 -10.52 1.04
C PHE A 89 -4.48 -10.34 2.55
N PHE A 90 -3.50 -11.05 3.12
CA PHE A 90 -3.08 -10.91 4.50
C PHE A 90 -1.71 -10.25 4.49
N GLU A 91 -1.58 -9.13 5.19
CA GLU A 91 -0.28 -8.49 5.41
C GLU A 91 0.56 -9.36 6.35
N SER A 92 1.89 -9.21 6.27
CA SER A 92 2.80 -9.84 7.23
C SER A 92 2.62 -9.19 8.60
N ASP A 93 2.87 -9.99 9.63
CA ASP A 93 3.08 -9.58 11.02
C ASP A 93 4.06 -8.40 11.18
N ALA A 94 4.97 -8.17 10.23
CA ALA A 94 5.82 -6.97 10.19
C ALA A 94 5.03 -5.64 10.14
N PHE A 95 3.76 -5.68 9.75
CA PHE A 95 2.86 -4.52 9.77
C PHE A 95 2.02 -4.42 11.06
N GLU A 96 2.11 -5.41 11.96
CA GLU A 96 1.49 -5.33 13.26
C GLU A 96 2.28 -4.38 14.17
N VAL A 97 1.58 -3.44 14.78
CA VAL A 97 2.18 -2.44 15.66
C VAL A 97 1.75 -2.73 17.09
N ASP A 98 2.71 -2.95 17.98
CA ASP A 98 2.46 -2.89 19.42
C ASP A 98 2.21 -1.42 19.79
N VAL A 99 0.94 -1.11 20.04
CA VAL A 99 0.47 0.24 20.39
C VAL A 99 1.18 0.76 21.64
N ARG A 100 1.42 -0.09 22.65
CA ARG A 100 2.06 0.33 23.91
C ARG A 100 3.54 0.64 23.69
N ALA A 101 4.23 -0.21 22.93
CA ALA A 101 5.63 0.02 22.60
C ALA A 101 5.81 1.27 21.73
N SER A 102 4.92 1.46 20.75
CA SER A 102 4.88 2.65 19.89
C SER A 102 4.66 3.94 20.70
N GLU A 103 3.67 3.94 21.60
CA GLU A 103 3.43 5.08 22.50
C GLU A 103 4.59 5.35 23.45
N ALA A 104 5.27 4.32 23.94
CA ALA A 104 6.46 4.47 24.78
C ALA A 104 7.63 5.08 24.00
N PHE A 105 7.84 4.66 22.75
CA PHE A 105 8.85 5.22 21.85
C PHE A 105 8.58 6.70 21.54
N ASP A 106 7.32 7.05 21.25
CA ASP A 106 6.91 8.42 20.93
C ASP A 106 7.18 9.41 22.07
N LYS A 107 7.14 8.97 23.34
CA LYS A 107 7.47 9.81 24.51
C LYS A 107 8.93 10.27 24.54
N GLY A 108 9.82 9.61 23.79
CA GLY A 108 11.23 10.00 23.66
C GLY A 108 11.46 11.22 22.77
N PHE A 109 10.47 11.65 21.99
CA PHE A 109 10.60 12.81 21.10
C PHE A 109 10.07 14.09 21.74
N PRO A 110 10.55 15.27 21.31
CA PRO A 110 9.93 16.54 21.68
C PRO A 110 8.45 16.54 21.34
N ARG A 111 7.61 17.00 22.28
CA ARG A 111 6.15 17.05 22.09
C ARG A 111 5.81 17.83 20.82
N ARG A 112 5.09 17.18 19.91
CA ARG A 112 4.50 17.82 18.72
C ARG A 112 3.00 17.96 18.89
N GLU A 113 2.48 19.11 18.49
CA GLU A 113 1.04 19.33 18.42
C GLU A 113 0.44 18.45 17.31
N ARG A 114 -0.58 17.64 17.64
CA ARG A 114 -1.31 16.87 16.64
C ARG A 114 -2.13 17.83 15.79
N ARG A 115 -1.92 17.80 14.47
CA ARG A 115 -2.64 18.65 13.52
C ARG A 115 -3.35 17.79 12.49
N ALA A 116 -4.58 18.19 12.16
CA ALA A 116 -5.34 17.62 11.06
C ALA A 116 -4.83 18.19 9.72
N THR A 117 -4.26 17.36 8.86
CA THR A 117 -3.78 17.76 7.53
C THR A 117 -4.78 17.40 6.43
N GLY A 118 -4.65 18.03 5.25
CA GLY A 118 -5.43 17.64 4.07
C GLY A 118 -5.21 16.18 3.68
N THR A 119 -3.96 15.71 3.78
CA THR A 119 -3.58 14.31 3.53
C THR A 119 -4.25 13.32 4.47
N GLN A 120 -4.45 13.68 5.74
CA GLN A 120 -5.20 12.82 6.67
C GLN A 120 -6.68 12.71 6.29
N ARG A 121 -7.31 13.80 5.83
CA ARG A 121 -8.70 13.75 5.34
C ARG A 121 -8.82 12.89 4.08
N GLU A 122 -7.87 13.01 3.15
CA GLU A 122 -7.81 12.18 1.96
C GLU A 122 -7.62 10.70 2.31
N PHE A 123 -6.71 10.40 3.24
CA PHE A 123 -6.51 9.04 3.77
C PHE A 123 -7.81 8.47 4.34
N GLN A 124 -8.52 9.22 5.18
CA GLN A 124 -9.79 8.76 5.77
C GLN A 124 -10.86 8.50 4.70
N LYS A 125 -10.94 9.35 3.67
CA LYS A 125 -11.84 9.13 2.53
C LYS A 125 -11.49 7.83 1.79
N ILE A 126 -10.22 7.61 1.47
CA ILE A 126 -9.79 6.40 0.74
C ILE A 126 -10.01 5.15 1.61
N ALA A 127 -9.73 5.22 2.90
CA ALA A 127 -9.93 4.12 3.84
C ALA A 127 -11.41 3.72 3.98
N SER A 128 -12.35 4.66 3.83
CA SER A 128 -13.79 4.37 3.88
C SER A 128 -14.36 3.86 2.55
N MET A 129 -13.65 3.98 1.43
CA MET A 129 -14.06 3.48 0.12
C MET A 129 -13.93 1.96 0.04
N ARG A 130 -14.87 1.27 0.67
CA ARG A 130 -14.93 -0.19 0.78
C ARG A 130 -16.29 -0.71 0.38
N GLU A 131 -16.32 -1.89 -0.22
CA GLU A 131 -17.55 -2.57 -0.62
C GLU A 131 -17.49 -4.06 -0.24
N PRO A 132 -18.63 -4.67 0.13
CA PRO A 132 -18.70 -6.07 0.50
C PRO A 132 -18.56 -6.98 -0.71
N TYR A 133 -17.92 -8.14 -0.52
CA TYR A 133 -17.95 -9.22 -1.49
C TYR A 133 -19.31 -9.92 -1.48
N LYS A 134 -19.95 -10.07 -2.65
CA LYS A 134 -21.32 -10.59 -2.78
C LYS A 134 -21.41 -12.04 -3.32
N GLY A 135 -20.27 -12.72 -3.52
CA GLY A 135 -20.22 -14.03 -4.17
C GLY A 135 -19.95 -13.91 -5.66
#